data_AF-A0A3C0A9R2-F1
#
_entry.id   AF-A0A3C0A9R2-F1
#
_cell.length_a   1.000
_cell.length_b   1.000
_cell.length_c   1.000
_cell.angle_alpha   90.00
_cell.angle_beta   90.00
_cell.angle_gamma   90.00
#
_symmetry.space_group_name_H-M   'P 1'
#
loop_
_entity.id
_entity.type
_entity.pdbx_description
1 polymer ?
#
loop_
_entity_poly.entity_id
_entity_poly.type
_entity_poly.pdbx_seq_one_letter_code
_entity_poly.pdbx_strand_id
1 'polypeptide(L)'
;LLPEKDSPVPRGETFRRIRQLAEGHTPRAYVVGEPVQVHDMFRYVEEDGNILFKVSLNLLALVLFLLFRRLRWVMLPLLVVICSLLWTEAILVLGDFQLSMVSSMLNSLVTIIGIATVAHVAVHFQELQRNNISRPRAIRQTMVELLPAIFWTCATTAAG
;
A
#
# COMPACT_ATOMS: atom_id res chain seq x y z
N LEU A 1 -13.35 33.34 15.02
CA LEU A 1 -13.56 31.88 14.92
C LEU A 1 -12.53 31.22 15.81
N LEU A 2 -12.95 30.45 16.82
CA LEU A 2 -12.02 29.74 17.71
C LEU A 2 -11.22 28.68 16.92
N PRO A 3 -9.94 28.43 17.27
CA PRO A 3 -9.20 27.30 16.74
C PRO A 3 -9.96 26.00 17.00
N GLU A 4 -9.87 25.04 16.08
CA GLU A 4 -10.58 23.75 16.17
C GLU A 4 -10.25 22.97 17.46
N LYS A 5 -9.05 23.22 18.01
CA LYS A 5 -8.53 22.65 19.26
C LYS A 5 -9.25 23.16 20.51
N ASP A 6 -9.90 24.33 20.42
CA ASP A 6 -10.53 25.03 21.53
C ASP A 6 -12.07 25.05 21.43
N SER A 7 -12.65 24.35 20.44
CA SER A 7 -14.11 24.26 20.29
C SER A 7 -14.69 23.07 21.07
N PRO A 8 -15.72 23.27 21.90
CA PRO A 8 -16.35 22.20 22.69
C PRO A 8 -17.15 21.19 21.85
N VAL A 9 -17.40 21.49 20.57
CA VAL A 9 -18.14 20.63 19.64
C VAL A 9 -17.34 20.46 18.36
N PRO A 10 -17.13 19.23 17.85
CA PRO A 10 -16.47 18.98 16.58
C PRO A 10 -17.17 19.73 15.44
N ARG A 11 -16.38 20.28 14.51
CA ARG A 11 -16.91 21.06 13.36
C ARG A 11 -17.90 20.24 12.52
N GLY A 12 -17.62 18.94 12.32
CA GLY A 12 -18.53 18.04 11.61
C GLY A 12 -19.91 17.88 12.28
N GLU A 13 -19.97 17.89 13.60
CA GLU A 13 -21.24 17.82 14.33
C GLU A 13 -22.02 19.15 14.22
N THR A 14 -21.30 20.27 14.21
CA THR A 14 -21.88 21.61 14.00
C THR A 14 -22.49 21.72 12.60
N PHE A 15 -21.77 21.31 11.55
CA PHE A 15 -22.31 21.30 10.18
C PHE A 15 -23.50 20.37 10.03
N ARG A 16 -23.49 19.21 10.70
CA ARG A 16 -24.62 18.26 10.68
C ARG A 16 -25.87 18.86 11.31
N ARG A 17 -25.75 19.56 12.44
CA ARG A 17 -26.89 20.25 13.09
C ARG A 17 -27.42 21.42 12.24
N ILE A 18 -26.53 22.21 11.64
CA ILE A 18 -26.94 23.30 10.73
C ILE A 18 -27.67 22.73 9.50
N ARG A 19 -27.21 21.60 8.94
CA ARG A 19 -27.87 20.92 7.81
C ARG A 19 -29.24 20.35 8.20
N GLN A 20 -29.38 19.76 9.39
CA GLN A 20 -30.68 19.30 9.91
C GLN A 20 -31.68 20.45 10.09
N LEU A 21 -31.24 21.61 10.60
CA LEU A 21 -32.08 22.81 10.74
C LEU A 21 -32.50 23.39 9.37
N ALA A 22 -31.62 23.30 8.37
CA ALA A 22 -31.90 23.74 7.00
C ALA A 22 -32.85 22.79 6.25
N GLU A 23 -32.77 21.47 6.49
CA GLU A 23 -33.67 20.47 5.90
C GLU A 23 -35.12 20.60 6.41
N GLY A 24 -35.30 21.05 7.66
CA GLY A 24 -36.62 21.31 8.25
C GLY A 24 -37.24 22.66 7.87
N HIS A 25 -36.54 23.49 7.08
CA HIS A 25 -37.01 24.83 6.69
C HIS A 25 -37.73 24.82 5.34
N THR A 26 -38.86 25.55 5.27
CA THR A 26 -39.52 25.94 4.03
C THR A 26 -39.45 27.46 3.88
N PRO A 27 -38.93 28.02 2.78
CA PRO A 27 -38.43 27.35 1.58
C PRO A 27 -37.11 26.59 1.79
N ARG A 28 -36.81 25.66 0.88
CA ARG A 28 -35.67 24.73 0.97
C ARG A 28 -34.36 25.50 1.14
N ALA A 29 -33.71 25.33 2.29
CA ALA A 29 -32.45 26.00 2.61
C ALA A 29 -31.26 25.07 2.35
N TYR A 30 -30.19 25.62 1.79
CA TYR A 30 -28.93 24.92 1.56
C TYR A 30 -27.84 25.55 2.42
N VAL A 31 -27.03 24.71 3.06
CA VAL A 31 -25.90 25.17 3.88
C VAL A 31 -24.70 25.35 2.96
N VAL A 32 -24.24 26.60 2.82
CA VAL A 32 -23.11 26.98 1.95
C VAL A 32 -22.09 27.76 2.77
N GLY A 33 -20.81 27.54 2.48
CA GLY A 33 -19.69 28.28 3.08
C GLY A 33 -18.38 27.53 2.89
N GLU A 34 -17.27 28.27 2.81
CA GLU A 34 -15.92 27.71 2.76
C GLU A 34 -15.67 26.59 3.79
N PRO A 35 -16.05 26.73 5.08
CA PRO A 35 -15.76 25.68 6.05
C PRO A 35 -16.62 24.42 5.87
N VAL A 36 -17.81 24.54 5.28
CA VAL A 36 -18.69 23.40 4.94
C VAL A 36 -18.17 22.67 3.71
N GLN A 37 -17.72 23.43 2.70
CA GLN A 37 -17.14 22.88 1.48
C GLN A 37 -15.84 22.12 1.77
N VAL A 38 -14.95 22.70 2.56
CA VAL A 38 -13.70 22.04 2.98
C VAL A 38 -13.99 20.77 3.78
N HIS A 39 -14.96 20.80 4.70
CA HIS A 39 -15.35 19.61 5.46
C HIS A 39 -15.94 18.51 4.57
N ASP A 40 -16.83 18.85 3.63
CA ASP A 40 -17.39 17.87 2.70
C ASP A 40 -16.30 17.32 1.76
N MET A 41 -15.33 18.13 1.32
CA MET A 41 -14.19 17.65 0.53
C MET A 41 -13.35 16.62 1.30
N PHE A 42 -12.98 16.90 2.55
CA PHE A 42 -12.24 15.94 3.38
C PHE A 42 -13.04 14.65 3.61
N ARG A 43 -14.35 14.76 3.86
CA ARG A 43 -15.23 13.59 4.02
C ARG A 43 -15.27 12.73 2.75
N TYR A 44 -15.41 13.35 1.58
CA TYR A 44 -15.39 12.60 0.31
C TYR A 44 -14.02 11.96 0.05
N VAL A 45 -12.92 12.66 0.32
CA VAL A 45 -11.56 12.09 0.19
C VAL A 45 -11.37 10.88 1.10
N GLU A 46 -11.86 10.94 2.34
CA GLU A 46 -11.76 9.83 3.30
C GLU A 46 -12.63 8.62 2.88
N GLU A 47 -13.84 8.89 2.41
CA GLU A 47 -14.78 7.86 1.94
C GLU A 47 -14.26 7.17 0.67
N ASP A 48 -13.81 7.95 -0.32
CA ASP A 48 -13.17 7.47 -1.55
C ASP A 48 -11.89 6.70 -1.23
N GLY A 49 -11.05 7.22 -0.32
CA GLY A 49 -9.84 6.55 0.14
C GLY A 49 -10.13 5.18 0.74
N ASN A 50 -11.17 5.07 1.57
CA ASN A 50 -11.59 3.80 2.15
C ASN A 50 -12.13 2.81 1.09
N ILE A 51 -12.89 3.29 0.11
CA ILE A 51 -13.39 2.45 -0.99
C ILE A 51 -12.22 1.97 -1.85
N LEU A 52 -11.33 2.88 -2.28
CA LEU A 52 -10.14 2.59 -3.06
C LEU A 52 -9.24 1.57 -2.35
N PHE A 53 -9.00 1.76 -1.05
CA PHE A 53 -8.23 0.82 -0.24
C PHE A 53 -8.86 -0.57 -0.24
N LYS A 54 -10.16 -0.68 0.06
CA LYS A 54 -10.88 -1.97 0.08
C LYS A 54 -10.89 -2.66 -1.28
N VAL A 55 -11.13 -1.91 -2.36
CA VAL A 55 -11.17 -2.45 -3.72
C VAL A 55 -9.77 -2.92 -4.14
N SER A 56 -8.74 -2.09 -3.91
CA SER A 56 -7.35 -2.42 -4.27
C SER A 56 -6.84 -3.62 -3.48
N LEU A 57 -7.15 -3.70 -2.18
CA LEU A 57 -6.78 -4.84 -1.34
C LEU A 57 -7.45 -6.14 -1.81
N ASN A 58 -8.75 -6.09 -2.11
CA ASN A 58 -9.48 -7.26 -2.63
C ASN A 58 -8.95 -7.70 -4.00
N LEU A 59 -8.67 -6.74 -4.88
CA LEU A 59 -8.12 -7.04 -6.21
C LEU A 59 -6.72 -7.66 -6.10
N LEU A 60 -5.86 -7.11 -5.25
CA LEU A 60 -4.52 -7.65 -5.00
C LEU A 60 -4.61 -9.07 -4.43
N ALA A 61 -5.46 -9.30 -3.42
CA ALA A 61 -5.66 -10.62 -2.84
C ALA A 61 -6.18 -11.63 -3.88
N LEU A 62 -7.12 -11.23 -4.74
CA LEU A 62 -7.66 -12.06 -5.81
C LEU A 62 -6.57 -12.43 -6.84
N VAL A 63 -5.78 -11.44 -7.28
CA VAL A 63 -4.68 -11.65 -8.23
C VAL A 63 -3.62 -12.59 -7.64
N LEU A 64 -3.18 -12.34 -6.41
CA LEU A 64 -2.24 -13.23 -5.73
C LEU A 64 -2.81 -14.65 -5.56
N PHE A 65 -4.10 -14.77 -5.20
CA PHE A 65 -4.76 -16.06 -5.09
C PHE A 65 -4.81 -16.81 -6.43
N LEU A 66 -5.11 -16.11 -7.53
CA LEU A 66 -5.16 -16.68 -8.89
C LEU A 66 -3.78 -17.10 -9.39
N LEU A 67 -2.73 -16.30 -9.14
CA LEU A 67 -1.36 -16.65 -9.55
C LEU A 67 -0.80 -17.82 -8.75
N PHE A 68 -0.96 -17.80 -7.43
CA PHE A 68 -0.27 -18.73 -6.55
C PHE A 68 -1.07 -20.01 -6.27
N ARG A 69 -2.41 -19.95 -6.27
CA ARG A 69 -3.36 -21.06 -5.98
C ARG A 69 -3.03 -21.94 -4.74
N ARG A 70 -2.07 -21.52 -3.91
CA ARG A 70 -1.64 -22.16 -2.65
C ARG A 70 -1.04 -21.13 -1.70
N LEU A 71 -1.57 -21.08 -0.48
CA LEU A 71 -1.15 -20.18 0.60
C LEU A 71 0.36 -20.22 0.90
N ARG A 72 1.00 -21.39 0.73
CA ARG A 72 2.45 -21.58 0.93
C ARG A 72 3.30 -20.68 0.03
N TRP A 73 2.85 -20.42 -1.20
CA TRP A 73 3.57 -19.56 -2.15
C TRP A 73 3.32 -18.07 -1.90
N VAL A 74 2.30 -17.71 -1.13
CA VAL A 74 2.05 -16.32 -0.70
C VAL A 74 2.86 -15.98 0.54
N MET A 75 3.02 -16.93 1.47
CA MET A 75 3.82 -16.72 2.69
C MET A 75 5.31 -16.50 2.40
N LEU A 76 5.83 -17.07 1.32
CA LEU A 76 7.25 -16.98 0.95
C LEU A 76 7.66 -15.53 0.57
N PRO A 77 6.97 -14.81 -0.35
CA PRO A 77 7.19 -13.38 -0.57
C PRO A 77 7.01 -12.54 0.68
N LEU A 78 5.99 -12.84 1.49
CA LEU A 78 5.72 -12.08 2.70
C LEU A 78 6.88 -12.18 3.70
N LEU A 79 7.40 -13.39 3.92
CA LEU A 79 8.53 -13.64 4.81
C LEU A 79 9.79 -12.93 4.30
N VAL A 80 10.09 -13.04 3.01
CA VAL A 80 11.26 -12.38 2.41
C VAL A 80 11.18 -10.87 2.58
N VAL A 81 10.02 -10.27 2.33
CA VAL A 81 9.81 -8.83 2.48
C VAL A 81 9.97 -8.39 3.93
N ILE A 82 9.36 -9.08 4.89
CA ILE A 82 9.52 -8.76 6.32
C ILE A 82 10.99 -8.86 6.73
N CYS A 83 11.69 -9.92 6.29
CA CYS A 83 13.12 -10.06 6.54
C CYS A 83 13.92 -8.91 5.92
N SER A 84 13.62 -8.51 4.68
CA SER A 84 14.27 -7.38 4.01
C SER A 84 14.04 -6.07 4.74
N LEU A 85 12.82 -5.79 5.19
CA LEU A 85 12.50 -4.59 5.95
C LEU A 85 13.25 -4.53 7.28
N LEU A 86 13.24 -5.62 8.04
CA LEU A 86 14.00 -5.73 9.29
C LEU A 86 15.49 -5.52 9.05
N TRP A 87 16.02 -6.02 7.93
CA TRP A 87 17.43 -5.84 7.56
C TRP A 87 17.73 -4.39 7.17
N THR A 88 16.86 -3.75 6.38
CA THR A 88 16.99 -2.34 6.02
C THR A 88 16.94 -1.45 7.25
N GLU A 89 16.00 -1.67 8.16
CA GLU A 89 15.89 -0.94 9.42
C GLU A 89 17.12 -1.19 10.32
N ALA A 90 17.59 -2.43 10.42
CA ALA A 90 18.80 -2.75 11.19
C ALA A 90 20.04 -2.01 10.65
N ILE A 91 20.21 -1.94 9.32
CA ILE A 91 21.32 -1.19 8.71
C ILE A 91 21.21 0.31 8.97
N LEU A 92 20.00 0.87 8.89
CA LEU A 92 19.76 2.29 9.16
C LEU A 92 20.09 2.65 10.61
N VAL A 93 19.68 1.82 11.56
CA VAL A 93 19.97 1.99 12.99
C VAL A 93 21.47 1.84 13.28
N LEU A 94 22.14 0.85 12.67
CA LEU A 94 23.59 0.68 12.79
C LEU A 94 24.39 1.85 12.19
N GLY A 95 23.82 2.54 11.19
CA GLY A 95 24.39 3.73 10.58
C GLY A 95 24.12 5.04 11.33
N ASP A 96 23.45 4.99 12.49
CA ASP A 96 23.07 6.16 13.31
C ASP A 96 22.20 7.19 12.56
N PHE A 97 21.49 6.75 11.51
CA PHE A 97 20.58 7.60 10.76
C PHE A 97 19.25 7.75 11.52
N GLN A 98 18.79 8.99 11.70
CA GLN A 98 17.47 9.23 12.28
C GLN A 98 16.38 8.68 11.37
N LEU A 99 15.51 7.82 11.91
CA LEU A 99 14.29 7.35 11.25
C LEU A 99 13.39 8.57 10.97
N SER A 100 13.56 9.14 9.78
CA SER A 100 12.83 10.33 9.31
C SER A 100 11.81 9.95 8.24
N MET A 101 11.12 10.95 7.68
CA MET A 101 10.19 10.79 6.56
C MET A 101 10.82 10.01 5.38
N VAL A 102 12.14 10.13 5.17
CA VAL A 102 12.89 9.40 4.12
C VAL A 102 12.89 7.89 4.37
N SER A 103 12.99 7.44 5.63
CA SER A 103 12.96 6.01 5.97
C SER A 103 11.61 5.38 5.65
N SER A 104 10.51 6.13 5.83
CA SER A 104 9.16 5.68 5.44
C SER A 104 9.04 5.46 3.92
N MET A 105 9.68 6.32 3.12
CA MET A 105 9.68 6.17 1.65
C MET A 105 10.51 4.95 1.23
N LEU A 106 11.67 4.74 1.84
CA LEU A 106 12.51 3.56 1.61
C LEU A 106 11.77 2.26 1.95
N ASN A 107 11.08 2.21 3.09
CA ASN A 107 10.28 1.05 3.50
C ASN A 107 9.21 0.71 2.45
N SER A 108 8.49 1.72 1.95
CA SER A 108 7.50 1.53 0.88
C SER A 108 8.13 1.00 -0.42
N LEU A 109 9.26 1.56 -0.85
CA LEU A 109 9.95 1.13 -2.08
C LEU A 109 10.49 -0.30 -1.98
N VAL A 110 11.17 -0.62 -0.88
CA VAL A 110 11.71 -1.97 -0.62
C VAL A 110 10.58 -2.99 -0.61
N THR A 111 9.44 -2.65 -0.01
CA THR A 111 8.26 -3.52 0.02
C THR A 111 7.74 -3.82 -1.40
N ILE A 112 7.54 -2.80 -2.23
CA ILE A 112 7.01 -2.98 -3.59
C ILE A 112 7.96 -3.81 -4.45
N ILE A 113 9.26 -3.47 -4.44
CA ILE A 113 10.28 -4.16 -5.24
C ILE A 113 10.47 -5.60 -4.74
N GLY A 114 10.49 -5.82 -3.42
CA GLY A 114 10.62 -7.14 -2.82
C GLY A 114 9.45 -8.06 -3.16
N ILE A 115 8.21 -7.56 -3.07
CA ILE A 115 7.03 -8.35 -3.45
C ILE A 115 7.07 -8.69 -4.94
N ALA A 116 7.37 -7.72 -5.80
CA ALA A 116 7.41 -7.92 -7.25
C ALA A 116 8.46 -8.97 -7.66
N THR A 117 9.70 -8.83 -7.16
CA THR A 117 10.80 -9.74 -7.48
C THR A 117 10.52 -11.17 -7.01
N VAL A 118 10.09 -11.36 -5.76
CA VAL A 118 9.78 -12.70 -5.25
C VAL A 118 8.57 -13.30 -5.95
N ALA A 119 7.57 -12.48 -6.32
CA ALA A 119 6.43 -12.97 -7.08
C ALA A 119 6.85 -13.48 -8.47
N HIS A 120 7.66 -12.74 -9.22
CA HIS A 120 8.19 -13.18 -10.51
C HIS A 120 8.99 -14.48 -10.39
N VAL A 121 9.89 -14.57 -9.40
CA VAL A 121 10.68 -15.78 -9.12
C VAL A 121 9.77 -16.96 -8.78
N ALA A 122 8.78 -16.76 -7.90
CA ALA A 122 7.89 -17.83 -7.45
C ALA A 122 6.96 -18.33 -8.56
N VAL A 123 6.50 -17.45 -9.45
CA VAL A 123 5.65 -17.83 -10.60
C VAL A 123 6.46 -18.63 -11.61
N HIS A 124 7.63 -18.14 -12.00
CA HIS A 124 8.49 -18.80 -12.98
C HIS A 124 9.01 -20.15 -12.46
N PHE A 125 9.38 -20.23 -11.17
CA PHE A 125 9.74 -21.50 -10.55
C PHE A 125 8.60 -22.54 -10.58
N GLN A 126 7.37 -22.09 -10.32
CA GLN A 126 6.19 -22.97 -10.39
C GLN A 126 5.88 -23.41 -11.82
N GLU A 127 6.09 -22.54 -12.80
CA GLU A 127 5.92 -22.86 -14.22
C GLU A 127 6.90 -23.97 -14.65
N LEU A 128 8.18 -23.85 -14.28
CA LEU A 128 9.19 -24.88 -14.55
C LEU A 128 8.86 -26.20 -13.84
N GLN A 129 8.34 -26.16 -12.61
CA GLN A 129 7.87 -27.37 -11.93
C GLN A 129 6.65 -28.02 -12.60
N ARG A 130 5.72 -27.22 -13.16
CA ARG A 130 4.58 -27.75 -13.94
C ARG A 130 5.05 -28.43 -15.23
N ASN A 131 6.18 -27.98 -15.79
CA ASN A 131 6.83 -28.60 -16.94
C ASN A 131 7.68 -29.84 -16.58
N ASN A 132 7.48 -30.44 -15.39
CA ASN A 132 8.19 -31.62 -14.88
C ASN A 132 9.72 -31.47 -14.76
N ILE A 133 10.23 -30.23 -14.66
CA ILE A 133 11.65 -30.00 -14.39
C ILE A 133 11.94 -30.32 -12.92
N SER A 134 13.04 -31.03 -12.67
CA SER A 134 13.46 -31.36 -11.31
C SER A 134 13.72 -30.09 -10.49
N ARG A 135 13.30 -30.07 -9.22
CA ARG A 135 13.42 -28.91 -8.32
C ARG A 135 14.79 -28.20 -8.36
N PRO A 136 15.95 -28.90 -8.26
CA PRO A 136 17.24 -28.22 -8.30
C PRO A 136 17.55 -27.57 -9.66
N ARG A 137 17.09 -28.17 -10.77
CA ARG A 137 17.24 -27.57 -12.11
C ARG A 137 16.30 -26.38 -12.29
N ALA A 138 15.06 -26.48 -11.82
CA ALA A 138 14.08 -25.40 -11.89
C ALA A 138 14.56 -24.14 -11.14
N ILE A 139 15.12 -24.29 -9.92
CA ILE A 139 15.71 -23.14 -9.19
C ILE A 139 16.87 -22.54 -9.97
N ARG A 140 17.82 -23.37 -10.44
CA ARG A 140 18.98 -22.88 -11.19
C ARG A 140 18.56 -22.11 -12.43
N GLN A 141 17.60 -22.63 -13.18
CA GLN A 141 17.09 -21.99 -14.38
C GLN A 141 16.36 -20.68 -14.07
N THR A 142 15.49 -20.67 -13.05
CA THR A 142 14.83 -19.44 -12.58
C THR A 142 15.83 -18.36 -12.23
N MET A 143 16.90 -18.71 -11.51
CA MET A 143 17.95 -17.75 -11.14
C MET A 143 18.70 -17.26 -12.38
N VAL A 144 19.10 -18.12 -13.31
CA VAL A 144 19.84 -17.69 -14.50
C VAL A 144 19.02 -16.76 -15.40
N GLU A 145 17.71 -17.00 -15.53
CA GLU A 145 16.83 -16.21 -16.40
C GLU A 145 16.41 -14.89 -15.75
N LEU A 146 16.09 -14.88 -14.45
CA LEU A 146 15.55 -13.68 -13.78
C LEU A 146 16.62 -12.78 -13.15
N LEU A 147 17.79 -13.31 -12.77
CA LEU A 147 18.83 -12.52 -12.10
C LEU A 147 19.29 -11.30 -12.92
N PRO A 148 19.50 -11.39 -14.26
CA PRO A 148 19.84 -10.22 -15.06
C PRO A 148 18.75 -9.16 -15.06
N ALA A 149 17.48 -9.57 -15.17
CA ALA A 149 16.35 -8.65 -15.18
C ALA A 149 16.21 -7.93 -13.83
N ILE A 150 16.27 -8.68 -12.73
CA ILE A 150 16.21 -8.14 -11.35
C ILE A 150 17.38 -7.18 -11.10
N PHE A 151 18.59 -7.55 -11.55
CA PHE A 151 19.76 -6.70 -11.42
C PHE A 151 19.57 -5.35 -12.10
N TRP A 152 19.08 -5.34 -13.34
CA TRP A 152 18.79 -4.08 -14.05
C TRP A 152 17.70 -3.26 -13.37
N THR A 153 16.64 -3.89 -12.86
CA THR A 153 15.59 -3.19 -12.08
C THR A 153 16.17 -2.51 -10.84
N CYS A 154 17.01 -3.22 -10.08
CA CYS A 154 17.67 -2.64 -8.90
C CYS A 154 18.65 -1.53 -9.30
N ALA A 155 19.43 -1.73 -10.36
CA ALA A 155 20.40 -0.74 -10.85
C ALA A 155 19.72 0.56 -11.30
N THR A 156 18.62 0.46 -12.07
CA THR A 156 17.87 1.66 -12.49
C THR A 156 17.18 2.34 -11.32
N THR A 157 16.73 1.58 -10.30
CA THR A 157 16.15 2.16 -9.08
C THR A 157 17.22 2.87 -8.24
N ALA A 158 18.44 2.34 -8.17
CA ALA A 158 19.53 2.94 -7.42
C ALA A 158 20.14 4.16 -8.12
N ALA A 159 20.06 4.22 -9.45
CA ALA A 159 20.60 5.32 -10.24
C ALA A 159 19.63 6.52 -10.38
N GLY A 160 18.32 6.28 -10.25
CA GLY A 160 17.28 7.30 -10.27
C GLY A 160 17.15 8.02 -8.93
#